data_AF-A0A9R0QMH0-F1
#
_entry.id   AF-A0A9R0QMH0-F1
#
_cell.length_a   1.000
_cell.length_b   1.000
_cell.length_c   1.000
_cell.angle_alpha   90.00
_cell.angle_beta   90.00
_cell.angle_gamma   90.00
#
_symmetry.space_group_name_H-M   'P 1'
#
loop_
_entity.id
_entity.type
_entity.pdbx_description
1 polymer ?
#
loop_
_entity_poly.entity_id
_entity_poly.type
_entity_poly.pdbx_seq_one_letter_code
_entity_poly.pdbx_strand_id
1 'polypeptide(L)'
;MQNMHQMNLGHSNAMIISRKLSILTKMIRVHSLCPNAIANYRYADSTNAYWTGYFTSRPTFKGYVRMLSGYYLAARQIEFLVGGSFTSSLEDPLGIAQHHDAVSGTAKQHTTDDYSKRLALGASQVEKGVNTALACLTSSKGTCMPPAVKFSQCQLLNISYCPSTEEQISGGKGLVITAYNPLGWEHSDFIRVPVNDLHLVVKSSDGSFVDSQLVEVDNVTSNLRKLYVKAYLGINTDKPPKYWLVFQASVPPMGWNTYFVSKPKGAGSNRMGYVSSIASPSKDTVEVGPGSLKMTFSSASGQLTRMFNSITGVSPNTFWFCYKK
;
A
#
# COMPACT_ATOMS: atom_id res chain seq x y z
N MET A 1 33.84 19.81 -35.39
CA MET A 1 33.91 21.20 -35.90
C MET A 1 32.51 21.77 -35.86
N GLN A 2 32.25 22.79 -35.03
CA GLN A 2 30.93 23.44 -34.94
C GLN A 2 31.05 24.83 -35.55
N ASN A 3 30.12 25.17 -36.44
CA ASN A 3 30.01 26.48 -37.08
C ASN A 3 29.84 27.57 -36.00
N MET A 4 30.88 28.38 -35.82
CA MET A 4 30.79 29.66 -35.13
C MET A 4 30.34 30.71 -36.15
N HIS A 5 29.12 31.21 -36.02
CA HIS A 5 28.78 32.50 -36.62
C HIS A 5 29.17 33.60 -35.64
N GLN A 6 30.26 34.29 -35.93
CA GLN A 6 30.56 35.60 -35.35
C GLN A 6 29.67 36.63 -36.05
N MET A 7 28.61 37.09 -35.39
CA MET A 7 27.95 38.34 -35.77
C MET A 7 28.75 39.48 -35.16
N ASN A 8 29.41 40.27 -36.02
CA ASN A 8 30.18 41.43 -35.62
C ASN A 8 29.22 42.62 -35.47
N LEU A 9 28.64 42.79 -34.28
CA LEU A 9 27.90 43.99 -33.91
C LEU A 9 28.89 44.97 -33.26
N GLY A 10 29.07 46.13 -33.89
CA GLY A 10 29.98 47.17 -33.42
C GLY A 10 29.75 47.55 -31.96
N HIS A 11 30.85 47.76 -31.22
CA HIS A 11 30.88 48.23 -29.83
C HIS A 11 30.05 47.39 -28.85
N SER A 12 30.17 46.06 -28.90
CA SER A 12 29.65 45.18 -27.86
C SER A 12 30.60 43.99 -27.65
N ASN A 13 31.33 43.98 -26.52
CA ASN A 13 32.13 42.82 -26.08
C ASN A 13 31.21 41.71 -25.55
N ALA A 14 30.38 41.12 -26.42
CA ALA A 14 29.49 40.02 -26.06
C ALA A 14 29.63 38.87 -27.05
N MET A 15 29.93 37.68 -26.54
CA MET A 15 29.95 36.44 -27.32
C MET A 15 28.71 35.61 -26.98
N ILE A 16 27.80 35.47 -27.93
CA ILE A 16 26.59 34.65 -27.78
C ILE A 16 26.85 33.29 -28.41
N ILE A 17 26.72 32.22 -27.63
CA ILE A 17 26.91 30.84 -28.12
C ILE A 17 25.74 29.96 -27.67
N SER A 18 25.07 29.31 -28.62
CA SER A 18 24.09 28.26 -28.31
C SER A 18 24.83 27.00 -27.83
N ARG A 19 24.63 26.62 -26.55
CA ARG A 19 25.34 25.51 -25.88
C ARG A 19 24.40 24.76 -24.95
N LYS A 20 24.74 23.49 -24.67
CA LYS A 20 24.08 22.68 -23.64
C LYS A 20 24.33 23.25 -22.24
N LEU A 21 23.38 23.03 -21.32
CA LEU A 21 23.45 23.47 -19.91
C LEU A 21 24.73 23.03 -19.18
N SER A 22 25.32 21.88 -19.56
CA SER A 22 26.58 21.37 -19.00
C SER A 22 27.80 22.26 -19.30
N ILE A 23 27.76 23.02 -20.39
CA ILE A 23 28.84 23.94 -20.78
C ILE A 23 28.70 25.25 -20.01
N LEU A 24 27.47 25.72 -19.83
CA LEU A 24 27.17 26.89 -19.00
C LEU A 24 27.59 26.68 -17.53
N THR A 25 27.26 25.53 -16.96
CA THR A 25 27.67 25.18 -15.58
C THR A 25 29.19 25.10 -15.42
N LYS A 26 29.92 24.59 -16.43
CA LYS A 26 31.39 24.63 -16.44
C LYS A 26 31.92 26.06 -16.44
N MET A 27 31.33 26.97 -17.22
CA MET A 27 31.76 28.37 -17.26
C MET A 27 31.53 29.08 -15.92
N ILE A 28 30.37 28.87 -15.28
CA ILE A 28 30.01 29.50 -13.99
C ILE A 28 30.93 29.02 -12.85
N ARG A 29 31.26 27.72 -12.82
CA ARG A 29 32.14 27.15 -11.77
C ARG A 29 33.56 27.70 -11.77
N VAL A 30 34.07 28.15 -12.92
CA VAL A 30 35.44 28.66 -13.02
C VAL A 30 35.56 30.08 -12.46
N HIS A 31 34.45 30.83 -12.36
CA HIS A 31 34.48 32.27 -12.10
C HIS A 31 33.72 32.72 -10.85
N SER A 32 33.17 31.83 -10.02
CA SER A 32 32.30 32.25 -8.91
C SER A 32 32.31 31.31 -7.70
N LEU A 33 32.31 31.90 -6.51
CA LEU A 33 31.94 31.25 -5.24
C LEU A 33 30.42 31.29 -5.11
N CYS A 34 29.78 30.12 -4.95
CA CYS A 34 28.32 30.02 -4.82
C CYS A 34 27.91 30.06 -3.34
N PRO A 35 26.93 30.89 -2.95
CA PRO A 35 26.41 30.89 -1.59
C PRO A 35 25.66 29.58 -1.29
N ASN A 36 25.66 29.18 -0.01
CA ASN A 36 24.87 28.06 0.46
C ASN A 36 23.37 28.43 0.44
N ALA A 37 22.55 27.55 -0.12
CA ALA A 37 21.09 27.67 -0.09
C ALA A 37 20.48 26.60 0.82
N ILE A 38 19.53 27.00 1.67
CA ILE A 38 18.69 26.11 2.48
C ILE A 38 17.31 26.05 1.82
N ALA A 39 16.74 24.86 1.66
CA ALA A 39 15.50 24.67 0.91
C ALA A 39 14.27 25.21 1.64
N ASN A 40 13.39 25.89 0.90
CA ASN A 40 12.03 26.22 1.31
C ASN A 40 11.04 25.49 0.38
N TYR A 41 10.07 24.78 0.96
CA TYR A 41 9.16 23.89 0.24
C TYR A 41 7.83 24.55 -0.15
N ARG A 42 7.56 25.80 0.28
CA ARG A 42 6.32 26.52 -0.04
C ARG A 42 6.60 27.58 -1.10
N TYR A 43 6.42 27.19 -2.35
CA TYR A 43 6.54 28.09 -3.50
C TYR A 43 5.32 29.03 -3.59
N ALA A 44 5.57 30.29 -3.92
CA ALA A 44 4.56 31.26 -4.32
C ALA A 44 5.13 32.10 -5.47
N ASP A 45 4.37 32.24 -6.54
CA ASP A 45 4.72 33.04 -7.72
C ASP A 45 4.19 34.48 -7.66
N SER A 46 3.23 34.73 -6.77
CA SER A 46 2.71 36.07 -6.45
C SER A 46 2.20 36.14 -5.01
N THR A 47 1.87 37.34 -4.55
CA THR A 47 1.30 37.58 -3.21
C THR A 47 0.05 36.73 -3.01
N ASN A 48 -0.03 35.99 -1.91
CA ASN A 48 -1.15 35.09 -1.56
C ASN A 48 -1.40 33.92 -2.53
N ALA A 49 -0.50 33.64 -3.47
CA ALA A 49 -0.59 32.50 -4.38
C ALA A 49 0.38 31.39 -3.97
N TYR A 50 0.21 30.84 -2.76
CA TYR A 50 1.04 29.72 -2.31
C TYR A 50 0.58 28.40 -2.94
N TRP A 51 1.50 27.71 -3.60
CA TRP A 51 1.25 26.45 -4.29
C TRP A 51 1.32 25.28 -3.31
N THR A 52 0.52 25.31 -2.24
CA THR A 52 0.47 24.21 -1.26
C THR A 52 -0.68 23.25 -1.50
N GLY A 53 -1.62 23.60 -2.39
CA GLY A 53 -2.79 22.76 -2.72
C GLY A 53 -2.40 21.41 -3.34
N TYR A 54 -1.38 21.39 -4.21
CA TYR A 54 -0.94 20.16 -4.88
C TYR A 54 -0.33 19.13 -3.92
N PHE A 55 -0.05 19.49 -2.65
CA PHE A 55 0.31 18.51 -1.63
C PHE A 55 -0.81 17.50 -1.37
N THR A 56 -2.07 17.89 -1.57
CA THR A 56 -3.25 17.06 -1.29
C THR A 56 -4.09 16.73 -2.53
N SER A 57 -4.02 17.53 -3.60
CA SER A 57 -4.79 17.31 -4.84
C SER A 57 -4.71 15.87 -5.36
N ARG A 58 -5.87 15.27 -5.67
CA ARG A 58 -6.00 13.86 -6.13
C ARG A 58 -5.38 12.85 -5.15
N PRO A 59 -5.83 12.80 -3.88
CA PRO A 59 -5.23 11.97 -2.85
C PRO A 59 -5.30 10.47 -3.17
N THR A 60 -6.37 10.01 -3.84
CA THR A 60 -6.50 8.62 -4.31
C THR A 60 -5.37 8.23 -5.26
N PHE A 61 -5.02 9.10 -6.21
CA PHE A 61 -3.92 8.83 -7.14
C PHE A 61 -2.56 8.83 -6.43
N LYS A 62 -2.31 9.77 -5.51
CA LYS A 62 -1.10 9.76 -4.66
C LYS A 62 -0.96 8.46 -3.87
N GLY A 63 -2.05 8.01 -3.25
CA GLY A 63 -2.12 6.73 -2.54
C GLY A 63 -1.84 5.55 -3.46
N TYR A 64 -2.40 5.55 -4.68
CA TYR A 64 -2.19 4.51 -5.67
C TYR A 64 -0.73 4.39 -6.11
N VAL A 65 -0.07 5.53 -6.37
CA VAL A 65 1.37 5.58 -6.69
C VAL A 65 2.21 5.03 -5.54
N ARG A 66 1.91 5.38 -4.28
CA ARG A 66 2.65 4.87 -3.12
C ARG A 66 2.46 3.37 -2.93
N MET A 67 1.23 2.88 -3.05
CA MET A 67 0.93 1.45 -2.96
C MET A 67 1.68 0.65 -4.03
N LEU A 68 1.62 1.08 -5.29
CA LEU A 68 2.30 0.39 -6.38
C LEU A 68 3.82 0.52 -6.31
N SER A 69 4.35 1.62 -5.76
CA SER A 69 5.78 1.76 -5.49
C SER A 69 6.27 0.72 -4.48
N GLY A 70 5.52 0.50 -3.39
CA GLY A 70 5.83 -0.54 -2.41
C GLY A 70 5.70 -1.96 -3.01
N TYR A 71 4.63 -2.19 -3.77
CA TYR A 71 4.43 -3.45 -4.48
C TYR A 71 5.54 -3.76 -5.49
N TYR A 72 5.96 -2.76 -6.27
CA TYR A 72 7.03 -2.89 -7.25
C TYR A 72 8.39 -3.20 -6.61
N LEU A 73 8.66 -2.66 -5.41
CA LEU A 73 9.84 -3.03 -4.64
C LEU A 73 9.82 -4.52 -4.27
N ALA A 74 8.71 -5.01 -3.71
CA ALA A 74 8.55 -6.43 -3.36
C ALA A 74 8.64 -7.33 -4.60
N ALA A 75 7.98 -6.93 -5.69
CA ALA A 75 7.98 -7.70 -6.94
C ALA A 75 9.38 -7.86 -7.53
N ARG A 76 10.23 -6.81 -7.50
CA ARG A 76 11.63 -6.91 -7.96
C ARG A 76 12.49 -7.81 -7.08
N GLN A 77 12.25 -7.84 -5.77
CA GLN A 77 12.94 -8.80 -4.89
C GLN A 77 12.55 -10.23 -5.24
N ILE A 78 11.26 -10.50 -5.40
CA ILE A 78 10.75 -11.84 -5.80
C ILE A 78 11.27 -12.23 -7.19
N GLU A 79 11.27 -11.30 -8.15
CA GLU A 79 11.81 -11.48 -9.49
C GLU A 79 13.29 -11.88 -9.44
N PHE A 80 14.09 -11.18 -8.65
CA PHE A 80 15.50 -11.49 -8.45
C PHE A 80 15.70 -12.90 -7.88
N LEU A 81 14.90 -13.30 -6.88
CA LEU A 81 15.02 -14.61 -6.23
C LEU A 81 14.76 -15.78 -7.19
N VAL A 82 13.94 -15.59 -8.22
CA VAL A 82 13.64 -16.62 -9.23
C VAL A 82 14.43 -16.46 -10.53
N GLY A 83 15.31 -15.45 -10.62
CA GLY A 83 16.02 -15.11 -11.86
C GLY A 83 15.08 -14.74 -13.02
N GLY A 84 13.95 -14.11 -12.71
CA GLY A 84 12.89 -13.77 -13.67
C GLY A 84 13.07 -12.40 -14.34
N SER A 85 12.15 -12.07 -15.24
CA SER A 85 12.05 -10.75 -15.87
C SER A 85 10.58 -10.46 -16.24
N PHE A 86 9.80 -10.00 -15.26
CA PHE A 86 8.38 -9.70 -15.35
C PHE A 86 7.98 -8.33 -14.77
N THR A 87 8.90 -7.56 -14.17
CA THR A 87 8.58 -6.29 -13.47
C THR A 87 8.59 -5.06 -14.38
N SER A 88 9.24 -5.11 -15.55
CA SER A 88 9.43 -3.95 -16.45
C SER A 88 8.14 -3.26 -16.89
N SER A 89 7.03 -4.00 -16.94
CA SER A 89 5.71 -3.46 -17.33
C SER A 89 5.17 -2.39 -16.39
N LEU A 90 5.61 -2.35 -15.13
CA LEU A 90 5.23 -1.33 -14.14
C LEU A 90 6.28 -0.22 -13.97
N GLU A 91 7.50 -0.42 -14.48
CA GLU A 91 8.60 0.53 -14.37
C GLU A 91 8.30 1.88 -15.05
N ASP A 92 7.93 1.84 -16.34
CA ASP A 92 7.59 3.04 -17.11
C ASP A 92 6.36 3.78 -16.54
N PRO A 93 5.23 3.11 -16.23
CA PRO A 93 4.09 3.76 -15.58
C PRO A 93 4.43 4.44 -14.24
N LEU A 94 5.26 3.81 -13.38
CA LEU A 94 5.69 4.41 -12.12
C LEU A 94 6.61 5.61 -12.35
N GLY A 95 7.49 5.55 -13.35
CA GLY A 95 8.33 6.66 -13.77
C GLY A 95 7.52 7.86 -14.27
N ILE A 96 6.58 7.62 -15.19
CA ILE A 96 5.63 8.64 -15.69
C ILE A 96 4.83 9.25 -14.55
N ALA A 97 4.40 8.44 -13.58
CA ALA A 97 3.64 8.93 -12.43
C ALA A 97 4.44 9.92 -11.57
N GLN A 98 5.78 9.93 -11.63
CA GLN A 98 6.61 10.93 -10.93
C GLN A 98 6.69 12.28 -11.65
N HIS A 99 6.13 12.41 -12.85
CA HIS A 99 6.02 13.70 -13.53
C HIS A 99 5.38 14.74 -12.61
N HIS A 100 5.84 15.98 -12.67
CA HIS A 100 5.43 17.05 -11.75
C HIS A 100 3.97 17.48 -11.92
N ASP A 101 3.26 17.02 -12.98
CA ASP A 101 1.80 17.14 -13.11
C ASP A 101 1.03 15.84 -12.86
N ALA A 102 1.72 14.73 -12.68
CA ALA A 102 1.11 13.43 -12.40
C ALA A 102 0.87 13.26 -10.91
N VAL A 103 1.88 12.85 -10.12
CA VAL A 103 1.72 12.62 -8.67
C VAL A 103 1.32 13.90 -7.92
N SER A 104 1.63 15.10 -8.43
CA SER A 104 1.15 16.37 -7.86
C SER A 104 -0.37 16.52 -7.93
N GLY A 105 -1.01 15.89 -8.91
CA GLY A 105 -2.43 15.97 -9.18
C GLY A 105 -2.87 17.22 -9.95
N THR A 106 -1.95 17.91 -10.65
CA THR A 106 -2.23 19.15 -11.40
C THR A 106 -2.60 18.94 -12.87
N ALA A 107 -2.53 17.71 -13.38
CA ALA A 107 -3.00 17.40 -14.73
C ALA A 107 -4.54 17.45 -14.87
N LYS A 108 -5.02 17.55 -16.12
CA LYS A 108 -6.44 17.40 -16.46
C LYS A 108 -6.97 16.01 -16.11
N GLN A 109 -8.29 15.88 -15.97
CA GLN A 109 -8.94 14.64 -15.55
C GLN A 109 -8.59 13.47 -16.47
N HIS A 110 -8.81 13.60 -17.79
CA HIS A 110 -8.52 12.53 -18.74
C HIS A 110 -7.04 12.09 -18.76
N THR A 111 -6.12 13.00 -18.48
CA THR A 111 -4.68 12.67 -18.33
C THR A 111 -4.42 11.87 -17.06
N THR A 112 -5.10 12.21 -15.95
CA THR A 112 -5.04 11.44 -14.70
C THR A 112 -5.64 10.04 -14.89
N ASP A 113 -6.72 9.93 -15.65
CA ASP A 113 -7.34 8.65 -15.98
C ASP A 113 -6.37 7.79 -16.81
N ASP A 114 -5.63 8.39 -17.76
CA ASP A 114 -4.56 7.70 -18.51
C ASP A 114 -3.40 7.24 -17.61
N TYR A 115 -2.95 8.08 -16.66
CA TYR A 115 -1.94 7.66 -15.68
C TYR A 115 -2.41 6.45 -14.86
N SER A 116 -3.65 6.49 -14.38
CA SER A 116 -4.25 5.41 -13.59
C SER A 116 -4.39 4.13 -14.41
N LYS A 117 -4.78 4.25 -15.69
CA LYS A 117 -4.85 3.13 -16.65
C LYS A 117 -3.48 2.48 -16.86
N ARG A 118 -2.43 3.26 -17.10
CA ARG A 118 -1.06 2.73 -17.30
C ARG A 118 -0.58 1.96 -16.07
N LEU A 119 -0.76 2.55 -14.89
CA LEU A 119 -0.41 1.92 -13.62
C LEU A 119 -1.16 0.59 -13.42
N ALA A 120 -2.46 0.56 -13.68
CA ALA A 120 -3.27 -0.64 -13.54
C ALA A 120 -2.84 -1.76 -14.51
N LEU A 121 -2.55 -1.43 -15.77
CA LEU A 121 -2.07 -2.39 -16.77
C LEU A 121 -0.69 -2.96 -16.39
N GLY A 122 0.25 -2.11 -15.97
CA GLY A 122 1.56 -2.54 -15.49
C GLY A 122 1.45 -3.44 -14.26
N ALA A 123 0.68 -3.01 -13.25
CA ALA A 123 0.48 -3.77 -12.02
C ALA A 123 -0.12 -5.16 -12.28
N SER A 124 -1.11 -5.26 -13.18
CA SER A 124 -1.73 -6.55 -13.53
C SER A 124 -0.74 -7.53 -14.17
N GLN A 125 0.20 -7.04 -14.99
CA GLN A 125 1.24 -7.89 -15.59
C GLN A 125 2.25 -8.36 -14.55
N VAL A 126 2.73 -7.44 -13.69
CA VAL A 126 3.64 -7.77 -12.59
C VAL A 126 3.00 -8.78 -11.62
N GLU A 127 1.71 -8.63 -11.32
CA GLU A 127 0.97 -9.54 -10.43
C GLU A 127 1.00 -10.99 -10.93
N LYS A 128 0.82 -11.21 -12.24
CA LYS A 128 0.92 -12.54 -12.85
C LYS A 128 2.32 -13.13 -12.70
N GLY A 129 3.35 -12.30 -12.87
CA GLY A 129 4.74 -12.69 -12.66
C GLY A 129 5.01 -13.08 -11.20
N VAL A 130 4.58 -12.25 -10.24
CA VAL A 130 4.68 -12.52 -8.81
C VAL A 130 3.96 -13.82 -8.41
N ASN A 131 2.74 -14.05 -8.91
CA ASN A 131 2.00 -15.28 -8.63
C ASN A 131 2.74 -16.52 -9.11
N THR A 132 3.35 -16.46 -10.30
CA THR A 132 4.13 -17.56 -10.86
C THR A 132 5.43 -17.77 -10.08
N ALA A 133 6.12 -16.69 -9.72
CA ALA A 133 7.35 -16.73 -8.96
C ALA A 133 7.15 -17.28 -7.54
N LEU A 134 6.11 -16.83 -6.82
CA LEU A 134 5.75 -17.37 -5.51
C LEU A 134 5.38 -18.86 -5.59
N ALA A 135 4.70 -19.28 -6.64
CA ALA A 135 4.42 -20.69 -6.88
C ALA A 135 5.69 -21.53 -7.07
N CYS A 136 6.73 -20.97 -7.70
CA CYS A 136 8.05 -21.61 -7.75
C CYS A 136 8.73 -21.62 -6.37
N LEU A 137 8.81 -20.49 -5.67
CA LEU A 137 9.51 -20.35 -4.39
C LEU A 137 8.92 -21.23 -3.27
N THR A 138 7.61 -21.46 -3.33
CA THR A 138 6.88 -22.28 -2.34
C THR A 138 6.82 -23.77 -2.71
N SER A 139 7.36 -24.17 -3.87
CA SER A 139 7.40 -25.56 -4.33
C SER A 139 8.45 -26.36 -3.54
N SER A 140 8.02 -27.47 -2.92
CA SER A 140 8.89 -28.35 -2.12
C SER A 140 10.00 -29.04 -2.91
N LYS A 141 9.91 -29.07 -4.25
CA LYS A 141 10.90 -29.71 -5.12
C LYS A 141 11.99 -28.75 -5.62
N GLY A 142 11.93 -27.45 -5.29
CA GLY A 142 12.89 -26.45 -5.75
C GLY A 142 12.92 -26.25 -7.27
N THR A 143 12.02 -26.91 -8.01
CA THR A 143 11.90 -26.79 -9.47
C THR A 143 10.68 -25.93 -9.80
N CYS A 144 10.88 -24.92 -10.65
CA CYS A 144 9.81 -24.09 -11.23
C CYS A 144 9.01 -24.86 -12.31
N MET A 145 8.74 -26.14 -12.09
CA MET A 145 7.82 -26.93 -12.91
C MET A 145 6.39 -26.40 -12.74
N PRO A 146 5.45 -26.68 -13.69
CA PRO A 146 4.09 -26.15 -13.64
C PRO A 146 3.50 -26.33 -12.23
N PRO A 147 3.29 -25.25 -11.47
CA PRO A 147 3.01 -25.41 -10.06
C PRO A 147 1.59 -25.95 -9.89
N ALA A 148 1.44 -26.90 -8.95
CA ALA A 148 0.13 -27.39 -8.53
C ALA A 148 -0.72 -26.31 -7.83
N VAL A 149 -0.06 -25.25 -7.34
CA VAL A 149 -0.66 -24.15 -6.57
C VAL A 149 -0.77 -22.91 -7.44
N LYS A 150 -1.98 -22.34 -7.53
CA LYS A 150 -2.24 -21.06 -8.19
C LYS A 150 -2.43 -19.99 -7.12
N PHE A 151 -1.57 -18.98 -7.14
CA PHE A 151 -1.75 -17.79 -6.32
C PHE A 151 -2.69 -16.79 -7.00
N SER A 152 -3.49 -16.12 -6.18
CA SER A 152 -4.25 -14.93 -6.53
C SER A 152 -3.96 -13.86 -5.47
N GLN A 153 -4.03 -12.60 -5.88
CA GLN A 153 -3.83 -11.45 -4.98
C GLN A 153 -5.10 -10.59 -4.98
N CYS A 154 -5.26 -9.81 -3.90
CA CYS A 154 -6.45 -8.98 -3.70
C CYS A 154 -6.04 -7.53 -3.45
N GLN A 155 -6.11 -6.71 -4.49
CA GLN A 155 -5.74 -5.29 -4.45
C GLN A 155 -6.86 -4.38 -3.90
N LEU A 156 -8.06 -4.92 -3.66
CA LEU A 156 -9.27 -4.17 -3.28
C LEU A 156 -9.76 -4.50 -1.86
N LEU A 157 -8.83 -4.88 -0.97
CA LEU A 157 -9.12 -5.13 0.44
C LEU A 157 -9.62 -3.88 1.18
N ASN A 158 -9.34 -2.67 0.69
CA ASN A 158 -9.89 -1.44 1.28
C ASN A 158 -11.42 -1.34 1.18
N ILE A 159 -12.03 -2.01 0.19
CA ILE A 159 -13.48 -2.07 -0.03
C ILE A 159 -14.02 -3.48 0.17
N SER A 160 -13.36 -4.27 1.03
CA SER A 160 -13.72 -5.65 1.37
C SER A 160 -13.82 -6.61 0.18
N TYR A 161 -13.16 -6.36 -0.95
CA TYR A 161 -13.24 -7.22 -2.15
C TYR A 161 -12.03 -8.13 -2.34
N CYS A 162 -12.25 -9.42 -2.16
CA CYS A 162 -11.27 -10.48 -2.40
C CYS A 162 -11.98 -11.82 -2.70
N PRO A 163 -12.29 -12.11 -3.98
CA PRO A 163 -13.04 -13.30 -4.36
C PRO A 163 -12.46 -14.61 -3.80
N SER A 164 -11.13 -14.74 -3.79
CA SER A 164 -10.44 -15.96 -3.36
C SER A 164 -10.58 -16.27 -1.86
N THR A 165 -10.90 -15.29 -1.02
CA THR A 165 -11.12 -15.51 0.43
C THR A 165 -12.61 -15.55 0.79
N GLU A 166 -13.47 -15.09 -0.12
CA GLU A 166 -14.93 -15.07 0.04
C GLU A 166 -15.59 -16.41 -0.33
N GLU A 167 -14.89 -17.27 -1.07
CA GLU A 167 -15.35 -18.63 -1.39
C GLU A 167 -15.60 -19.47 -0.13
N GLN A 168 -16.66 -20.27 -0.15
CA GLN A 168 -17.05 -21.08 0.99
C GLN A 168 -16.02 -22.19 1.25
N ILE A 169 -15.52 -22.26 2.48
CA ILE A 169 -14.56 -23.29 2.88
C ILE A 169 -15.32 -24.62 3.06
N SER A 170 -15.08 -25.59 2.17
CA SER A 170 -15.71 -26.91 2.17
C SER A 170 -14.93 -27.91 3.04
N GLY A 171 -15.63 -28.92 3.59
CA GLY A 171 -15.06 -29.92 4.50
C GLY A 171 -13.98 -30.78 3.82
N GLY A 172 -12.73 -30.31 3.84
CA GLY A 172 -11.59 -30.98 3.21
C GLY A 172 -10.65 -30.02 2.47
N LYS A 173 -11.12 -28.82 2.11
CA LYS A 173 -10.31 -27.75 1.49
C LYS A 173 -10.15 -26.62 2.50
N GLY A 174 -8.94 -26.06 2.57
CA GLY A 174 -8.63 -24.88 3.38
C GLY A 174 -8.17 -23.74 2.49
N LEU A 175 -8.27 -22.52 2.99
CA LEU A 175 -7.68 -21.33 2.36
C LEU A 175 -6.22 -21.23 2.83
N VAL A 176 -5.30 -21.08 1.87
CA VAL A 176 -3.87 -20.88 2.14
C VAL A 176 -3.55 -19.41 1.92
N ILE A 177 -2.99 -18.76 2.93
CA ILE A 177 -2.58 -17.36 2.88
C ILE A 177 -1.06 -17.31 3.05
N THR A 178 -0.36 -16.85 2.01
CA THR A 178 1.09 -16.64 2.06
C THR A 178 1.36 -15.14 2.21
N ALA A 179 2.07 -14.77 3.27
CA ALA A 179 2.47 -13.40 3.54
C ALA A 179 3.96 -13.23 3.21
N TYR A 180 4.29 -12.25 2.38
CA TYR A 180 5.67 -11.90 2.02
C TYR A 180 6.07 -10.57 2.67
N ASN A 181 7.25 -10.52 3.27
CA ASN A 181 7.82 -9.35 3.90
C ASN A 181 8.99 -8.81 3.07
N PRO A 182 8.83 -7.64 2.40
CA PRO A 182 9.91 -7.07 1.59
C PRO A 182 10.98 -6.32 2.41
N LEU A 183 10.84 -6.25 3.73
CA LEU A 183 11.75 -5.52 4.62
C LEU A 183 12.95 -6.40 5.02
N GLY A 184 14.09 -5.76 5.28
CA GLY A 184 15.32 -6.43 5.74
C GLY A 184 15.33 -6.84 7.22
N TRP A 185 14.19 -6.83 7.90
CA TRP A 185 14.02 -7.20 9.31
C TRP A 185 12.72 -7.99 9.52
N GLU A 186 12.63 -8.72 10.63
CA GLU A 186 11.41 -9.41 11.00
C GLU A 186 10.28 -8.40 11.21
N HIS A 187 9.10 -8.75 10.72
CA HIS A 187 7.93 -7.89 10.83
C HIS A 187 6.72 -8.72 11.20
N SER A 188 6.01 -8.27 12.25
CA SER A 188 4.72 -8.81 12.63
C SER A 188 3.64 -7.76 12.47
N ASP A 189 2.58 -8.10 11.75
CA ASP A 189 1.43 -7.21 11.52
C ASP A 189 0.14 -8.03 11.38
N PHE A 190 -1.01 -7.37 11.46
CA PHE A 190 -2.31 -8.01 11.33
C PHE A 190 -2.72 -8.18 9.87
N ILE A 191 -2.96 -9.43 9.47
CA ILE A 191 -3.63 -9.74 8.21
C ILE A 191 -5.14 -9.63 8.43
N ARG A 192 -5.82 -8.93 7.52
CA ARG A 192 -7.27 -8.75 7.54
C ARG A 192 -7.86 -9.10 6.18
N VAL A 193 -8.64 -10.17 6.09
CA VAL A 193 -9.25 -10.67 4.85
C VAL A 193 -10.77 -10.89 4.99
N PRO A 194 -11.56 -10.61 3.94
CA PRO A 194 -13.01 -10.82 3.98
C PRO A 194 -13.35 -12.32 3.86
N VAL A 195 -14.27 -12.80 4.69
CA VAL A 195 -14.72 -14.20 4.75
C VAL A 195 -16.23 -14.28 5.01
N ASN A 196 -16.83 -15.43 4.69
CA ASN A 196 -18.27 -15.68 4.89
C ASN A 196 -18.59 -16.67 6.02
N ASP A 197 -17.61 -17.49 6.44
CA ASP A 197 -17.80 -18.54 7.44
C ASP A 197 -17.50 -18.02 8.87
N LEU A 198 -18.34 -18.39 9.86
CA LEU A 198 -18.26 -17.98 11.28
C LEU A 198 -17.30 -18.82 12.15
N HIS A 199 -16.89 -20.00 11.68
CA HIS A 199 -16.12 -20.98 12.45
C HIS A 199 -14.83 -21.33 11.72
N LEU A 200 -13.88 -20.41 11.79
CA LEU A 200 -12.57 -20.55 11.16
C LEU A 200 -11.49 -20.72 12.24
N VAL A 201 -10.54 -21.59 11.95
CA VAL A 201 -9.29 -21.73 12.71
C VAL A 201 -8.13 -21.39 11.77
N VAL A 202 -7.16 -20.65 12.31
CA VAL A 202 -5.93 -20.28 11.60
C VAL A 202 -4.77 -21.08 12.19
N LYS A 203 -3.99 -21.73 11.33
CA LYS A 203 -2.75 -22.42 11.71
C LYS A 203 -1.57 -21.83 10.97
N SER A 204 -0.42 -21.73 11.62
CA SER A 204 0.84 -21.37 10.97
C SER A 204 1.47 -22.58 10.27
N SER A 205 2.59 -22.36 9.59
CA SER A 205 3.33 -23.36 8.82
C SER A 205 3.91 -24.49 9.67
N ASP A 206 4.17 -24.22 10.95
CA ASP A 206 4.60 -25.19 11.96
C ASP A 206 3.46 -26.05 12.54
N GLY A 207 2.21 -25.79 12.12
CA GLY A 207 1.01 -26.47 12.61
C GLY A 207 0.43 -25.91 13.91
N SER A 208 1.06 -24.89 14.51
CA SER A 208 0.56 -24.19 15.69
C SER A 208 -0.69 -23.38 15.36
N PHE A 209 -1.56 -23.20 16.35
CA PHE A 209 -2.75 -22.35 16.20
C PHE A 209 -2.38 -20.88 16.42
N VAL A 210 -2.90 -20.03 15.55
CA VAL A 210 -2.76 -18.56 15.65
C VAL A 210 -4.07 -17.98 16.15
N ASP A 211 -3.99 -17.11 17.16
CA ASP A 211 -5.15 -16.40 17.66
C ASP A 211 -5.77 -15.53 16.55
N SER A 212 -7.09 -15.61 16.43
CA SER A 212 -7.82 -14.93 15.37
C SER A 212 -9.14 -14.36 15.87
N GLN A 213 -9.58 -13.29 15.22
CA GLN A 213 -10.79 -12.55 15.54
C GLN A 213 -11.63 -12.37 14.28
N LEU A 214 -12.94 -12.50 14.43
CA LEU A 214 -13.91 -12.15 13.40
C LEU A 214 -14.53 -10.78 13.74
N VAL A 215 -14.50 -9.88 12.76
CA VAL A 215 -15.10 -8.54 12.88
C VAL A 215 -16.14 -8.39 11.79
N GLU A 216 -17.37 -7.99 12.14
CA GLU A 216 -18.42 -7.77 11.14
C GLU A 216 -18.01 -6.70 10.13
N VAL A 217 -18.39 -6.90 8.87
CA VAL A 217 -18.20 -5.88 7.83
C VAL A 217 -19.25 -4.79 8.03
N ASP A 218 -18.81 -3.55 8.21
CA ASP A 218 -19.70 -2.43 8.47
C ASP A 218 -20.47 -1.97 7.21
N ASN A 219 -21.53 -1.20 7.45
CA ASN A 219 -22.41 -0.70 6.38
C ASN A 219 -21.71 0.30 5.45
N VAL A 220 -20.75 1.09 5.95
CA VAL A 220 -20.02 2.07 5.12
C VAL A 220 -19.15 1.32 4.11
N THR A 221 -18.36 0.34 4.58
CA THR A 221 -17.54 -0.51 3.72
C THR A 221 -18.40 -1.29 2.72
N SER A 222 -19.55 -1.83 3.15
CA SER A 222 -20.48 -2.56 2.27
C SER A 222 -21.02 -1.67 1.15
N ASN A 223 -21.35 -0.41 1.44
CA ASN A 223 -21.81 0.56 0.44
C ASN A 223 -20.68 0.96 -0.52
N LEU A 224 -19.46 1.18 -0.01
CA LEU A 224 -18.29 1.46 -0.84
C LEU A 224 -18.00 0.31 -1.80
N ARG A 225 -18.06 -0.94 -1.33
CA ARG A 225 -17.90 -2.14 -2.16
C ARG A 225 -18.87 -2.13 -3.33
N LYS A 226 -20.18 -1.95 -3.05
CA LYS A 226 -21.23 -1.96 -4.07
C LYS A 226 -20.96 -0.95 -5.20
N LEU A 227 -20.48 0.24 -4.86
CA LEU A 227 -20.18 1.29 -5.83
C LEU A 227 -18.87 1.03 -6.59
N TYR A 228 -17.78 0.78 -5.87
CA TYR A 228 -16.44 0.78 -6.45
C TYR A 228 -16.07 -0.53 -7.15
N VAL A 229 -16.62 -1.67 -6.74
CA VAL A 229 -16.43 -2.93 -7.50
C VAL A 229 -17.05 -2.79 -8.89
N LYS A 230 -18.25 -2.20 -8.99
CA LYS A 230 -18.89 -1.91 -10.27
C LYS A 230 -18.06 -0.92 -11.10
N ALA A 231 -17.57 0.14 -10.47
CA ALA A 231 -16.77 1.16 -11.17
C ALA A 231 -15.44 0.62 -11.70
N TYR A 232 -14.75 -0.23 -10.94
CA TYR A 232 -13.42 -0.74 -11.32
C TYR A 232 -13.47 -1.98 -12.21
N LEU A 233 -14.42 -2.89 -11.94
CA LEU A 233 -14.46 -4.21 -12.59
C LEU A 233 -15.67 -4.39 -13.52
N GLY A 234 -16.66 -3.50 -13.48
CA GLY A 234 -17.91 -3.65 -14.25
C GLY A 234 -18.85 -4.75 -13.72
N ILE A 235 -18.56 -5.31 -12.53
CA ILE A 235 -19.30 -6.42 -11.94
C ILE A 235 -20.22 -5.90 -10.82
N ASN A 236 -21.46 -6.39 -10.77
CA ASN A 236 -22.34 -6.16 -9.63
C ASN A 236 -22.09 -7.22 -8.54
N THR A 237 -21.88 -6.79 -7.30
CA THR A 237 -21.77 -7.69 -6.14
C THR A 237 -22.97 -7.50 -5.22
N ASP A 238 -23.90 -8.45 -5.24
CA ASP A 238 -25.15 -8.31 -4.49
C ASP A 238 -25.04 -8.76 -3.02
N LYS A 239 -23.94 -9.43 -2.64
CA LYS A 239 -23.71 -9.92 -1.29
C LYS A 239 -22.30 -9.53 -0.82
N PRO A 240 -22.14 -8.53 0.06
CA PRO A 240 -20.87 -8.28 0.69
C PRO A 240 -20.49 -9.45 1.62
N PRO A 241 -19.18 -9.67 1.87
CA PRO A 241 -18.74 -10.62 2.87
C PRO A 241 -19.31 -10.25 4.24
N LYS A 242 -19.56 -11.26 5.08
CA LYS A 242 -20.13 -11.02 6.41
C LYS A 242 -19.08 -10.57 7.44
N TYR A 243 -17.87 -11.11 7.35
CA TYR A 243 -16.84 -10.91 8.36
C TYR A 243 -15.48 -10.57 7.75
N TRP A 244 -14.65 -9.93 8.56
CA TRP A 244 -13.21 -9.84 8.43
C TRP A 244 -12.57 -10.87 9.34
N LEU A 245 -11.79 -11.79 8.78
CA LEU A 245 -10.87 -12.60 9.54
C LEU A 245 -9.59 -11.80 9.80
N VAL A 246 -9.27 -11.60 11.07
CA VAL A 246 -8.10 -10.85 11.52
C VAL A 246 -7.20 -11.76 12.36
N PHE A 247 -5.92 -11.84 12.03
CA PHE A 247 -4.92 -12.56 12.81
C PHE A 247 -3.55 -11.91 12.64
N GLN A 248 -2.69 -12.04 13.64
CA GLN A 248 -1.33 -11.51 13.56
C GLN A 248 -0.45 -12.50 12.80
N ALA A 249 0.26 -12.02 11.78
CA ALA A 249 1.26 -12.78 11.05
C ALA A 249 2.66 -12.29 11.44
N SER A 250 3.56 -13.20 11.81
CA SER A 250 5.00 -12.90 11.87
C SER A 250 5.71 -13.46 10.64
N VAL A 251 6.52 -12.62 10.00
CA VAL A 251 7.18 -12.93 8.74
C VAL A 251 8.66 -12.55 8.80
N PRO A 252 9.58 -13.47 8.43
CA PRO A 252 11.02 -13.21 8.49
C PRO A 252 11.47 -12.10 7.53
N PRO A 253 12.68 -11.55 7.71
CA PRO A 253 13.29 -10.59 6.77
C PRO A 253 13.32 -11.12 5.34
N MET A 254 12.87 -10.31 4.36
CA MET A 254 12.89 -10.63 2.92
C MET A 254 12.37 -12.04 2.58
N GLY A 255 11.41 -12.54 3.36
CA GLY A 255 10.93 -13.92 3.30
C GLY A 255 9.41 -14.01 3.36
N TRP A 256 8.91 -15.23 3.50
CA TRP A 256 7.48 -15.50 3.60
C TRP A 256 7.14 -16.45 4.74
N ASN A 257 5.89 -16.39 5.19
CA ASN A 257 5.28 -17.40 6.05
C ASN A 257 3.89 -17.75 5.52
N THR A 258 3.43 -18.98 5.78
CA THR A 258 2.19 -19.53 5.23
C THR A 258 1.22 -19.87 6.35
N TYR A 259 -0.03 -19.46 6.18
CA TYR A 259 -1.11 -19.67 7.13
C TYR A 259 -2.24 -20.47 6.48
N PHE A 260 -2.82 -21.39 7.24
CA PHE A 260 -3.87 -22.29 6.80
C PHE A 260 -5.16 -21.97 7.55
N VAL A 261 -6.18 -21.54 6.81
CA VAL A 261 -7.51 -21.23 7.33
C VAL A 261 -8.45 -22.38 6.96
N SER A 262 -9.10 -22.97 7.97
CA SER A 262 -10.01 -24.09 7.76
C SER A 262 -11.14 -24.12 8.77
N LYS A 263 -12.16 -24.94 8.53
CA LYS A 263 -13.18 -25.26 9.54
C LYS A 263 -12.60 -26.23 10.58
N PRO A 264 -12.96 -26.08 11.87
CA PRO A 264 -12.49 -26.97 12.92
C PRO A 264 -12.94 -28.42 12.66
N LYS A 265 -12.04 -29.38 12.92
CA LYS A 265 -12.37 -30.82 12.90
C LYS A 265 -12.76 -31.26 14.32
N GLY A 266 -14.06 -31.51 14.54
CA GLY A 266 -14.60 -32.06 15.80
C GLY A 266 -15.18 -31.02 16.78
N ALA A 267 -16.17 -31.44 17.57
CA ALA A 267 -17.00 -30.63 18.46
C ALA A 267 -16.31 -30.14 19.76
N GLY A 268 -14.96 -30.17 19.84
CA GLY A 268 -14.20 -29.89 21.07
C GLY A 268 -13.10 -28.84 20.95
N SER A 269 -12.90 -28.23 19.78
CA SER A 269 -11.90 -27.16 19.61
C SER A 269 -12.47 -25.81 20.06
N ASN A 270 -12.47 -25.56 21.37
CA ASN A 270 -12.94 -24.31 22.00
C ASN A 270 -12.14 -23.04 21.63
N ARG A 271 -11.17 -23.12 20.71
CA ARG A 271 -10.42 -21.97 20.18
C ARG A 271 -11.07 -21.44 18.90
N MET A 272 -12.34 -21.11 19.00
CA MET A 272 -13.05 -20.39 17.93
C MET A 272 -12.57 -18.94 17.90
N GLY A 273 -12.44 -18.37 16.70
CA GLY A 273 -12.23 -16.93 16.58
C GLY A 273 -13.35 -16.17 17.29
N TYR A 274 -12.98 -15.21 18.14
CA TYR A 274 -13.98 -14.40 18.85
C TYR A 274 -14.71 -13.52 17.84
N VAL A 275 -16.04 -13.59 17.82
CA VAL A 275 -16.87 -12.66 17.02
C VAL A 275 -17.06 -11.41 17.85
N SER A 276 -16.60 -10.29 17.31
CA SER A 276 -16.73 -8.99 17.98
C SER A 276 -18.19 -8.57 18.04
N SER A 277 -18.74 -8.39 19.23
CA SER A 277 -20.09 -7.85 19.42
C SER A 277 -20.08 -6.34 19.52
N ILE A 278 -21.07 -5.68 18.90
CA ILE A 278 -21.34 -4.26 19.14
C ILE A 278 -21.91 -4.10 20.56
N ALA A 279 -21.22 -3.35 21.41
CA ALA A 279 -21.68 -3.02 22.75
C ALA A 279 -22.04 -1.54 22.83
N SER A 280 -23.20 -1.22 23.41
CA SER A 280 -23.59 0.16 23.71
C SER A 280 -22.79 0.67 24.91
N PRO A 281 -22.17 1.86 24.83
CA PRO A 281 -21.47 2.45 25.97
C PRO A 281 -22.44 2.69 27.15
N SER A 282 -22.09 2.20 28.33
CA SER A 282 -22.83 2.51 29.58
C SER A 282 -22.32 3.76 30.29
N LYS A 283 -21.16 4.30 29.87
CA LYS A 283 -20.49 5.46 30.45
C LYS A 283 -20.36 6.58 29.43
N ASP A 284 -20.14 7.81 29.91
CA ASP A 284 -19.89 9.00 29.08
C ASP A 284 -18.65 8.90 28.20
N THR A 285 -17.74 7.97 28.52
CA THR A 285 -16.53 7.69 27.75
C THR A 285 -16.33 6.20 27.51
N VAL A 286 -15.76 5.86 26.36
CA VAL A 286 -15.30 4.52 26.00
C VAL A 286 -13.78 4.50 25.97
N GLU A 287 -13.16 3.54 26.66
CA GLU A 287 -11.72 3.29 26.57
C GLU A 287 -11.43 2.05 25.72
N VAL A 288 -10.47 2.14 24.80
CA VAL A 288 -10.02 1.05 23.95
C VAL A 288 -8.50 0.95 23.93
N GLY A 289 -7.98 -0.24 23.61
CA GLY A 289 -6.55 -0.51 23.51
C GLY A 289 -6.19 -1.81 24.23
N PRO A 290 -5.96 -2.92 23.53
CA PRO A 290 -5.64 -4.21 24.18
C PRO A 290 -4.25 -4.20 24.85
N GLY A 291 -3.34 -3.34 24.39
CA GLY A 291 -1.97 -3.23 24.90
C GLY A 291 -1.76 -2.09 25.91
N SER A 292 -0.51 -1.58 25.95
CA SER A 292 -0.08 -0.49 26.84
C SER A 292 -0.59 0.89 26.41
N LEU A 293 -0.85 1.10 25.12
CA LEU A 293 -1.48 2.32 24.63
C LEU A 293 -3.00 2.21 24.79
N LYS A 294 -3.56 3.12 25.57
CA LYS A 294 -4.99 3.32 25.80
C LYS A 294 -5.47 4.59 25.11
N MET A 295 -6.67 4.53 24.55
CA MET A 295 -7.34 5.66 23.94
C MET A 295 -8.73 5.81 24.53
N THR A 296 -9.08 7.02 24.94
CA THR A 296 -10.39 7.34 25.49
C THR A 296 -11.17 8.17 24.48
N PHE A 297 -12.42 7.80 24.25
CA PHE A 297 -13.35 8.45 23.33
C PHE A 297 -14.56 8.96 24.09
N SER A 298 -15.11 10.10 23.68
CA SER A 298 -16.39 10.60 24.17
C SER A 298 -17.52 9.73 23.60
N SER A 299 -18.38 9.16 24.45
CA SER A 299 -19.54 8.39 24.01
C SER A 299 -20.58 9.25 23.29
N ALA A 300 -20.61 10.56 23.58
CA ALA A 300 -21.54 11.51 22.97
C ALA A 300 -21.10 11.95 21.55
N SER A 301 -19.81 12.23 21.34
CA SER A 301 -19.29 12.74 20.05
C SER A 301 -18.56 11.71 19.20
N GLY A 302 -18.15 10.58 19.80
CA GLY A 302 -17.27 9.60 19.18
C GLY A 302 -15.82 10.08 18.97
N GLN A 303 -15.46 11.29 19.42
CA GLN A 303 -14.14 11.86 19.21
C GLN A 303 -13.14 11.39 20.27
N LEU A 304 -11.88 11.27 19.85
CA LEU A 304 -10.74 10.96 20.73
C LEU A 304 -10.53 12.12 21.71
N THR A 305 -10.57 11.83 23.00
CA THR A 305 -10.37 12.82 24.07
C THR A 305 -9.01 12.67 24.73
N ARG A 306 -8.46 11.46 24.80
CA ARG A 306 -7.19 11.19 25.47
C ARG A 306 -6.45 9.99 24.87
N MET A 307 -5.12 10.09 24.83
CA MET A 307 -4.22 8.95 24.65
C MET A 307 -3.34 8.81 25.90
N PHE A 308 -3.12 7.58 26.34
CA PHE A 308 -2.29 7.29 27.50
C PHE A 308 -1.47 6.03 27.27
N ASN A 309 -0.17 6.08 27.50
CA ASN A 309 0.69 4.89 27.49
C ASN A 309 1.03 4.49 28.92
N SER A 310 0.57 3.31 29.33
CA SER A 310 0.74 2.82 30.71
C SER A 310 2.18 2.50 31.08
N ILE A 311 3.04 2.18 30.10
CA ILE A 311 4.45 1.86 30.33
C ILE A 311 5.27 3.14 30.54
N THR A 312 5.08 4.12 29.66
CA THR A 312 5.88 5.36 29.70
C THR A 312 5.28 6.42 30.62
N GLY A 313 4.04 6.25 31.06
CA GLY A 313 3.28 7.25 31.81
C GLY A 313 2.90 8.48 30.99
N VAL A 314 3.16 8.49 29.68
CA VAL A 314 2.94 9.66 28.82
C VAL A 314 1.45 9.78 28.47
N SER A 315 0.91 10.97 28.72
CA SER A 315 -0.42 11.40 28.30
C SER A 315 -0.26 12.67 27.44
N PRO A 316 -0.13 12.55 26.10
CA PRO A 316 0.11 13.72 25.26
C PRO A 316 -1.08 14.68 25.31
N ASN A 317 -0.82 15.96 25.56
CA ASN A 317 -1.83 17.03 25.52
C ASN A 317 -2.11 17.51 24.09
N THR A 318 -1.40 16.99 23.09
CA THR A 318 -1.51 17.41 21.69
C THR A 318 -1.27 16.21 20.77
N PHE A 319 -2.19 15.97 19.84
CA PHE A 319 -2.11 14.85 18.90
C PHE A 319 -1.20 15.21 17.72
N TRP A 320 0.08 14.83 17.81
CA TRP A 320 1.00 14.94 16.67
C TRP A 320 1.04 13.61 15.92
N PHE A 321 0.52 13.60 14.68
CA PHE A 321 0.69 12.48 13.77
C PHE A 321 1.99 12.65 12.98
N CYS A 322 3.04 11.94 13.38
CA CYS A 322 4.19 11.74 12.50
C CYS A 322 3.83 10.62 11.52
N TYR A 323 3.57 10.97 10.25
CA TYR A 323 3.55 9.98 9.18
C TYR A 323 4.97 9.42 9.03
N LYS A 324 5.16 8.14 9.36
CA LYS A 324 6.39 7.41 9.00
C LYS A 324 6.41 7.33 7.46
N LYS A 325 7.35 8.04 6.83
CA LYS A 325 7.62 7.91 5.39
C LYS A 325 8.27 6.57 5.07
#